data_AF-G0MWW3-F1
#
_entry.id   AF-G0MWW3-F1
#
_cell.length_a   1.000
_cell.length_b   1.000
_cell.length_c   1.000
_cell.angle_alpha   90.00
_cell.angle_beta   90.00
_cell.angle_gamma   90.00
#
_symmetry.space_group_name_H-M   'P 1'
#
loop_
_entity.id
_entity.type
_entity.pdbx_description
1 polymer ?
#
loop_
_entity_poly.entity_id
_entity_poly.type
_entity_poly.pdbx_seq_one_letter_code
_entity_poly.pdbx_strand_id
1 'polypeptide(L)'
;MSKYKDTKLTIFQNYEEIIQDAIENECEDVTYQLIGILPNQTVVKANLYNSKSGAKRAEHYFLVDETEMKAAMEDQKDDADGIRNLSFEDFSKNYKSIFYIRAFPTMDFKPAKYFAEEVLQVIPAALRNQGSKVDKKLLQNYRKKWKTVNGIYKTIDYAQINAVLEKFDVDKTKIALFGGNVSRFRTPNNSLVLSPLTAAFSLFQHYLCQNYENCKKKDSCIVKFQKGLVATLESLMAMDQTIFMEPQGAYSRIENNLDLMCSECINNPALNMPSQYYRKVNTDIIAISEYHQKCQKWGLPVYPNFMCFGNKGIQIWMVRLFLYGGWIEKSLGSKKKEEIVRYLSVFLNLMVPLEVLDNVYYLDFLNHLAQGSGQPWPAPGSNLEKQLKGYEPIGINFEVFSNWLEAAEKAWQLPENSSEPIMNGFPEID
;
A
#
# COMPACT_ATOMS: atom_id res chain seq x y z
N MET A 1 -40.53 12.10 -14.73
CA MET A 1 -40.05 10.99 -13.88
C MET A 1 -38.96 10.25 -14.65
N SER A 2 -37.87 9.85 -14.01
CA SER A 2 -36.84 9.00 -14.64
C SER A 2 -37.45 7.62 -14.93
N LYS A 3 -37.29 7.14 -16.17
CA LYS A 3 -37.76 5.83 -16.62
C LYS A 3 -37.02 4.69 -15.94
N TYR A 4 -35.74 4.89 -15.62
CA TYR A 4 -34.85 3.84 -15.11
C TYR A 4 -34.53 3.96 -13.62
N LYS A 5 -35.28 4.79 -12.87
CA LYS A 5 -35.03 5.05 -11.44
C LYS A 5 -34.90 3.77 -10.62
N ASP A 6 -35.78 2.81 -10.85
CA ASP A 6 -35.87 1.57 -10.06
C ASP A 6 -34.93 0.45 -10.54
N THR A 7 -34.19 0.67 -11.64
CA THR A 7 -33.14 -0.26 -12.06
C THR A 7 -31.99 -0.25 -11.05
N LYS A 8 -31.32 -1.40 -10.91
CA LYS A 8 -30.21 -1.60 -9.96
C LYS A 8 -28.91 -1.87 -10.69
N LEU A 9 -27.81 -1.39 -10.12
CA LEU A 9 -26.47 -1.75 -10.56
C LEU A 9 -26.16 -3.18 -10.15
N THR A 10 -25.51 -3.92 -11.04
CA THR A 10 -24.93 -5.23 -10.68
C THR A 10 -23.58 -5.00 -10.01
N ILE A 11 -23.32 -5.66 -8.88
CA ILE A 11 -22.07 -5.53 -8.13
C ILE A 11 -21.37 -6.88 -8.10
N PHE A 12 -20.11 -6.91 -8.52
CA PHE A 12 -19.25 -8.08 -8.48
C PHE A 12 -18.09 -7.81 -7.50
N GLN A 13 -17.98 -8.66 -6.46
CA GLN A 13 -17.06 -8.44 -5.33
C GLN A 13 -15.84 -9.39 -5.31
N ASN A 14 -15.77 -10.40 -6.19
CA ASN A 14 -14.71 -11.40 -6.16
C ASN A 14 -13.94 -11.41 -7.48
N TYR A 15 -12.61 -11.34 -7.40
CA TYR A 15 -11.74 -11.72 -8.51
C TYR A 15 -10.37 -12.20 -8.03
N GLU A 16 -9.67 -12.91 -8.90
CA GLU A 16 -8.28 -13.33 -8.72
C GLU A 16 -7.35 -12.32 -9.41
N GLU A 17 -6.48 -11.68 -8.63
CA GLU A 17 -5.36 -10.92 -9.19
C GLU A 17 -4.33 -11.92 -9.69
N ILE A 18 -4.13 -11.98 -11.01
CA ILE A 18 -3.00 -12.74 -11.57
C ILE A 18 -1.82 -11.78 -11.67
N ILE A 19 -0.86 -11.95 -10.76
CA ILE A 19 0.47 -11.38 -10.90
C ILE A 19 1.18 -12.19 -11.97
N GLN A 20 1.37 -11.61 -13.16
CA GLN A 20 2.24 -12.21 -14.16
C GLN A 20 3.67 -11.80 -13.82
N ASP A 21 4.51 -12.77 -13.50
CA ASP A 21 5.89 -12.56 -13.05
C ASP A 21 6.65 -11.57 -13.93
N ALA A 22 7.22 -10.55 -13.29
CA ALA A 22 8.23 -9.70 -13.91
C ALA A 22 9.44 -10.58 -14.21
N ILE A 23 9.68 -10.81 -15.51
CA ILE A 23 10.89 -11.45 -16.01
C ILE A 23 12.09 -10.59 -15.60
N GLU A 24 12.85 -11.11 -14.62
CA GLU A 24 14.29 -11.00 -14.25
C GLU A 24 15.16 -9.77 -14.59
N ASN A 25 14.66 -8.72 -15.23
CA ASN A 25 15.44 -7.52 -15.48
C ASN A 25 15.06 -6.44 -14.47
N GLU A 26 16.06 -5.69 -14.02
CA GLU A 26 16.07 -4.73 -12.91
C GLU A 26 15.14 -3.52 -13.07
N CYS A 27 14.08 -3.61 -13.88
CA CYS A 27 13.14 -2.55 -14.18
C CYS A 27 11.81 -2.76 -13.44
N GLU A 28 11.33 -1.70 -12.80
CA GLU A 28 10.23 -1.63 -11.83
C GLU A 28 8.80 -1.91 -12.38
N ASP A 29 8.67 -2.46 -13.58
CA ASP A 29 7.40 -2.60 -14.29
C ASP A 29 6.78 -4.00 -14.11
N VAL A 30 6.37 -4.32 -12.87
CA VAL A 30 5.39 -5.41 -12.67
C VAL A 30 4.05 -4.94 -13.25
N THR A 31 3.62 -5.53 -14.35
CA THR A 31 2.30 -5.28 -14.95
C THR A 31 1.24 -6.12 -14.23
N TYR A 32 0.59 -5.53 -13.24
CA TYR A 32 -0.59 -6.12 -12.61
C TYR A 32 -1.75 -6.17 -13.62
N GLN A 33 -2.25 -7.38 -13.87
CA GLN A 33 -3.40 -7.60 -14.75
C GLN A 33 -4.64 -7.90 -13.92
N LEU A 34 -5.66 -7.06 -14.10
CA LEU A 34 -6.97 -7.31 -13.52
C LEU A 34 -7.74 -8.29 -14.39
N ILE A 35 -8.03 -9.46 -13.84
CA ILE A 35 -8.94 -10.45 -14.40
C ILE A 35 -9.99 -10.70 -13.34
N GLY A 36 -11.26 -10.81 -13.72
CA GLY A 36 -12.23 -11.47 -12.86
C GLY A 36 -13.28 -12.22 -13.62
N ILE A 37 -13.90 -13.15 -12.91
CA ILE A 37 -14.82 -14.13 -13.47
C ILE A 37 -16.18 -13.84 -12.85
N LEU A 38 -17.13 -13.48 -13.70
CA LEU A 38 -18.51 -13.22 -13.30
C LEU A 38 -19.23 -14.54 -12.99
N PRO A 39 -20.37 -14.54 -12.26
CA PRO A 39 -21.12 -15.76 -11.92
C PRO A 39 -21.56 -16.59 -13.14
N ASN A 40 -21.72 -15.95 -14.29
CA ASN A 40 -22.04 -16.59 -15.56
C ASN A 40 -20.80 -17.09 -16.33
N GLN A 41 -19.63 -17.14 -15.69
CA GLN A 41 -18.33 -17.51 -16.28
C GLN A 41 -17.77 -16.52 -17.31
N THR A 42 -18.40 -15.35 -17.50
CA THR A 42 -17.81 -14.28 -18.29
C THR A 42 -16.51 -13.82 -17.64
N VAL A 43 -15.43 -13.80 -18.42
CA VAL A 43 -14.14 -13.26 -17.98
C VAL A 43 -14.06 -11.78 -18.36
N VAL A 44 -13.79 -10.94 -17.37
CA VAL A 44 -13.59 -9.50 -17.53
C VAL A 44 -12.13 -9.18 -17.30
N LYS A 45 -11.51 -8.43 -18.22
CA LYS A 45 -10.08 -8.11 -18.21
C LYS A 45 -9.86 -6.62 -18.45
N ALA A 46 -8.72 -6.09 -18.03
CA ALA A 46 -8.29 -4.77 -18.48
C ALA A 46 -8.01 -4.74 -19.98
N ASN A 47 -8.30 -3.63 -20.66
CA ASN A 47 -8.02 -3.42 -22.08
C ASN A 47 -6.51 -3.51 -22.44
N LEU A 48 -5.65 -3.47 -21.42
CA LEU A 48 -4.20 -3.61 -21.52
C LEU A 48 -3.70 -5.04 -21.24
N TYR A 49 -4.60 -6.03 -21.19
CA TYR A 49 -4.21 -7.43 -20.98
C TYR A 49 -3.17 -7.89 -22.02
N ASN A 50 -2.18 -8.69 -21.61
CA ASN A 50 -1.04 -9.18 -22.41
C ASN A 50 0.00 -8.15 -22.90
N SER A 51 -0.19 -6.85 -22.67
CA SER A 51 0.82 -6.11 -21.90
C SER A 51 2.34 -6.15 -22.19
N LYS A 52 2.94 -6.53 -23.35
CA LYS A 52 4.43 -6.57 -23.49
C LYS A 52 5.14 -5.33 -22.91
N SER A 53 6.15 -5.58 -22.08
CA SER A 53 7.04 -4.58 -21.49
C SER A 53 7.78 -3.81 -22.59
N GLY A 54 7.76 -2.48 -22.55
CA GLY A 54 8.40 -1.60 -23.54
C GLY A 54 7.51 -1.11 -24.69
N ALA A 55 6.27 -1.57 -24.79
CA ALA A 55 5.31 -1.01 -25.74
C ALA A 55 4.91 0.44 -25.36
N LYS A 56 4.52 1.24 -26.37
CA LYS A 56 4.03 2.62 -26.15
C LYS A 56 2.90 2.60 -25.11
N ARG A 57 3.02 3.47 -24.10
CA ARG A 57 2.06 3.54 -22.99
C ARG A 57 0.67 3.88 -23.53
N ALA A 58 -0.31 3.02 -23.25
CA ALA A 58 -1.69 3.27 -23.63
C ALA A 58 -2.23 4.53 -22.95
N GLU A 59 -3.07 5.28 -23.64
CA GLU A 59 -3.64 6.53 -23.12
C GLU A 59 -4.86 6.31 -22.21
N HIS A 60 -5.51 5.15 -22.33
CA HIS A 60 -6.74 4.84 -21.64
C HIS A 60 -6.71 3.48 -20.93
N TYR A 61 -7.37 3.42 -19.77
CA TYR A 61 -7.55 2.20 -19.00
C TYR A 61 -9.03 1.95 -18.73
N PHE A 62 -9.53 0.78 -19.13
CA PHE A 62 -10.92 0.35 -18.86
C PHE A 62 -11.03 -1.18 -18.86
N LEU A 63 -12.11 -1.69 -18.28
CA LEU A 63 -12.42 -3.11 -18.26
C LEU A 63 -13.30 -3.54 -19.45
N VAL A 64 -13.11 -4.78 -19.89
CA VAL A 64 -13.67 -5.36 -21.12
C VAL A 64 -14.02 -6.83 -20.89
N ASP A 65 -15.14 -7.27 -21.45
CA ASP A 65 -15.49 -8.69 -21.58
C ASP A 65 -14.50 -9.39 -22.52
N GLU A 66 -14.03 -10.59 -22.19
CA GLU A 66 -13.04 -11.30 -23.00
C GLU A 66 -13.51 -11.57 -24.44
N THR A 67 -14.78 -11.87 -24.65
CA THR A 67 -15.35 -12.08 -25.99
C THR A 67 -15.35 -10.77 -26.78
N GLU A 68 -15.76 -9.66 -26.15
CA GLU A 68 -15.72 -8.33 -26.79
C GLU A 68 -14.26 -7.89 -27.07
N MET A 69 -13.32 -8.24 -26.19
CA MET A 69 -11.90 -7.95 -26.40
C MET A 69 -11.33 -8.73 -27.60
N LYS A 70 -11.66 -10.03 -27.72
CA LYS A 70 -11.26 -10.86 -28.87
C LYS A 70 -11.79 -10.29 -30.18
N ALA A 71 -13.08 -9.94 -30.25
CA ALA A 71 -13.68 -9.33 -31.43
C ALA A 71 -12.98 -8.02 -31.82
N ALA A 72 -12.70 -7.14 -30.85
CA ALA A 72 -12.02 -5.89 -31.13
C ALA A 72 -10.55 -6.08 -31.56
N MET A 73 -9.85 -7.11 -31.07
CA MET A 73 -8.51 -7.46 -31.54
C MET A 73 -8.53 -7.96 -33.00
N GLU A 74 -9.51 -8.81 -33.35
CA GLU A 74 -9.69 -9.30 -34.73
C GLU A 74 -9.94 -8.15 -35.72
N ASP A 75 -10.78 -7.17 -35.34
CA ASP A 75 -11.08 -6.00 -36.17
C ASP A 75 -9.88 -5.06 -36.36
N GLN A 76 -8.96 -5.01 -35.39
CA GLN A 76 -7.75 -4.21 -35.50
C GLN A 76 -6.72 -4.80 -36.45
N LYS A 77 -6.83 -6.08 -36.82
CA LYS A 77 -5.84 -6.83 -37.63
C LYS A 77 -4.40 -6.65 -37.12
N ASP A 78 -4.27 -6.46 -35.81
CA ASP A 78 -3.01 -6.17 -35.16
C ASP A 78 -2.65 -7.39 -34.30
N ASP A 79 -1.40 -7.86 -34.41
CA ASP A 79 -0.84 -8.87 -33.50
C ASP A 79 -0.52 -8.25 -32.11
N ALA A 80 -1.04 -7.05 -31.84
CA ALA A 80 -0.83 -6.34 -30.59
C ALA A 80 -1.46 -7.07 -29.40
N ASP A 81 -0.73 -7.07 -28.29
CA ASP A 81 -1.25 -7.64 -27.06
C ASP A 81 -2.27 -6.68 -26.41
N GLY A 82 -3.56 -6.97 -26.59
CA GLY A 82 -4.69 -6.21 -26.08
C GLY A 82 -5.10 -5.02 -26.97
N ILE A 83 -6.19 -4.34 -26.64
CA ILE A 83 -6.79 -3.26 -27.46
C ILE A 83 -6.31 -1.86 -27.04
N ARG A 84 -4.99 -1.69 -26.93
CA ARG A 84 -4.36 -0.53 -26.29
C ARG A 84 -4.55 0.80 -27.03
N ASN A 85 -4.78 0.72 -28.34
CA ASN A 85 -4.97 1.87 -29.20
C ASN A 85 -6.42 2.37 -29.23
N LEU A 86 -7.37 1.66 -28.58
CA LEU A 86 -8.76 2.10 -28.50
C LEU A 86 -8.97 2.97 -27.26
N SER A 87 -9.56 4.14 -27.48
CA SER A 87 -10.20 4.88 -26.41
C SER A 87 -11.44 4.12 -25.90
N PHE A 88 -11.83 4.37 -24.65
CA PHE A 88 -13.11 3.86 -24.15
C PHE A 88 -14.28 4.29 -25.05
N GLU A 89 -14.24 5.52 -25.56
CA GLU A 89 -15.29 6.05 -26.42
C GLU A 89 -15.42 5.26 -27.72
N ASP A 90 -14.30 4.96 -28.39
CA ASP A 90 -14.32 4.22 -29.66
C ASP A 90 -14.70 2.77 -29.45
N PHE A 91 -14.17 2.14 -28.39
CA PHE A 91 -14.58 0.79 -28.02
C PHE A 91 -16.08 0.71 -27.73
N SER A 92 -16.63 1.69 -27.00
CA SER A 92 -18.05 1.73 -26.62
C SER A 92 -19.02 1.84 -27.79
N LYS A 93 -18.57 2.31 -28.96
CA LYS A 93 -19.44 2.46 -30.15
C LYS A 93 -19.74 1.12 -30.82
N ASN A 94 -18.82 0.17 -30.71
CA ASN A 94 -18.83 -1.03 -31.56
C ASN A 94 -19.03 -2.33 -30.77
N TYR A 95 -18.57 -2.40 -29.51
CA TYR A 95 -18.41 -3.70 -28.85
C TYR A 95 -19.20 -3.86 -27.55
N LYS A 96 -19.58 -2.78 -26.84
CA LYS A 96 -20.07 -2.92 -25.45
C LYS A 96 -21.56 -3.14 -25.32
N SER A 97 -21.94 -4.27 -24.73
CA SER A 97 -23.28 -4.52 -24.20
C SER A 97 -23.44 -4.09 -22.73
N ILE A 98 -22.38 -4.23 -21.93
CA ILE A 98 -22.30 -3.87 -20.51
C ILE A 98 -21.07 -3.00 -20.27
N PHE A 99 -21.21 -1.95 -19.47
CA PHE A 99 -20.12 -1.07 -19.06
C PHE A 99 -19.65 -1.38 -17.64
N TYR A 100 -18.36 -1.63 -17.49
CA TYR A 100 -17.75 -1.93 -16.20
C TYR A 100 -17.13 -0.66 -15.57
N ILE A 101 -17.43 -0.41 -14.30
CA ILE A 101 -16.84 0.66 -13.48
C ILE A 101 -16.08 0.00 -12.34
N ARG A 102 -14.83 0.41 -12.12
CA ARG A 102 -13.97 -0.21 -11.11
C ARG A 102 -14.29 0.34 -9.72
N ALA A 103 -14.48 -0.58 -8.79
CA ALA A 103 -14.62 -0.32 -7.38
C ALA A 103 -13.28 -0.54 -6.68
N PHE A 104 -12.89 0.43 -5.87
CA PHE A 104 -11.69 0.39 -5.06
C PHE A 104 -12.12 0.15 -3.61
N PRO A 105 -11.62 -0.90 -2.96
CA PRO A 105 -11.84 -1.08 -1.55
C PRO A 105 -11.17 0.08 -0.83
N THR A 106 -11.91 0.69 0.08
CA THR A 106 -11.27 1.47 1.13
C THR A 106 -10.70 0.49 2.13
N MET A 107 -9.49 0.77 2.59
CA MET A 107 -8.73 -0.14 3.46
C MET A 107 -9.44 -0.43 4.80
N ASP A 108 -10.42 0.40 5.17
CA ASP A 108 -11.28 0.26 6.36
C ASP A 108 -12.43 -0.76 6.19
N PHE A 109 -12.45 -1.57 5.11
CA PHE A 109 -13.61 -2.40 4.71
C PHE A 109 -14.93 -1.60 4.52
N LYS A 110 -14.80 -0.27 4.41
CA LYS A 110 -15.88 0.69 4.13
C LYS A 110 -16.37 0.59 2.67
N PRO A 111 -17.50 1.21 2.31
CA PRO A 111 -18.08 1.07 0.98
C PRO A 111 -17.09 1.48 -0.10
N ALA A 112 -17.02 0.66 -1.15
CA ALA A 112 -16.13 0.85 -2.28
C ALA A 112 -16.25 2.25 -2.88
N LYS A 113 -15.12 2.78 -3.36
CA LYS A 113 -15.01 4.06 -4.06
C LYS A 113 -14.84 3.83 -5.55
N TYR A 114 -15.25 4.81 -6.34
CA TYR A 114 -15.25 4.72 -7.80
C TYR A 114 -14.71 6.01 -8.38
N PHE A 115 -13.90 5.96 -9.44
CA PHE A 115 -13.42 7.18 -10.08
C PHE A 115 -14.61 7.93 -10.67
N ALA A 116 -14.76 9.18 -10.24
CA ALA A 116 -15.83 10.04 -10.71
C ALA A 116 -15.78 10.21 -12.24
N GLU A 117 -14.56 10.33 -12.78
CA GLU A 117 -14.32 10.43 -14.22
C GLU A 117 -14.75 9.18 -14.99
N GLU A 118 -14.54 7.97 -14.44
CA GLU A 118 -14.96 6.72 -15.08
C GLU A 118 -16.49 6.67 -15.23
N VAL A 119 -17.21 7.07 -14.18
CA VAL A 119 -18.68 7.19 -14.20
C VAL A 119 -19.14 8.19 -15.27
N LEU A 120 -18.44 9.33 -15.41
CA LEU A 120 -18.74 10.33 -16.44
C LEU A 120 -18.39 9.87 -17.87
N GLN A 121 -17.45 8.94 -18.04
CA GLN A 121 -17.16 8.32 -19.33
C GLN A 121 -18.23 7.28 -19.72
N VAL A 122 -18.76 6.53 -18.74
CA VAL A 122 -19.81 5.52 -18.98
C VAL A 122 -21.14 6.14 -19.39
N ILE A 123 -21.55 7.27 -18.80
CA ILE A 123 -22.88 7.86 -19.03
C ILE A 123 -23.19 8.10 -20.53
N PRO A 124 -22.34 8.78 -21.32
CA PRO A 124 -22.60 8.97 -22.75
C PRO A 124 -22.73 7.65 -23.52
N ALA A 125 -21.93 6.65 -23.18
CA ALA A 125 -21.94 5.36 -23.83
C ALA A 125 -23.23 4.59 -23.52
N ALA A 126 -23.63 4.54 -22.24
CA ALA A 126 -24.86 3.90 -21.82
C ALA A 126 -26.11 4.54 -22.46
N LEU A 127 -26.18 5.88 -22.47
CA LEU A 127 -27.30 6.58 -23.10
C LEU A 127 -27.39 6.34 -24.60
N ARG A 128 -26.25 6.28 -25.30
CA ARG A 128 -26.21 5.94 -26.73
C ARG A 128 -26.74 4.53 -26.99
N ASN A 129 -26.34 3.54 -26.19
CA ASN A 129 -26.86 2.16 -26.28
C ASN A 129 -28.36 2.07 -25.98
N GLN A 130 -28.88 3.01 -25.18
CA GLN A 130 -30.31 3.14 -24.90
C GLN A 130 -31.08 3.97 -25.95
N GLY A 131 -30.43 4.45 -27.02
CA GLY A 131 -31.04 5.34 -28.01
C GLY A 131 -31.42 6.74 -27.47
N SER A 132 -30.83 7.14 -26.34
CA SER A 132 -31.14 8.37 -25.62
C SER A 132 -30.08 9.46 -25.87
N LYS A 133 -30.50 10.73 -25.86
CA LYS A 133 -29.58 11.87 -26.03
C LYS A 133 -28.91 12.23 -24.70
N VAL A 134 -27.63 12.56 -24.76
CA VAL A 134 -26.87 13.02 -23.58
C VAL A 134 -27.16 14.49 -23.30
N ASP A 135 -27.55 14.83 -22.08
CA ASP A 135 -27.56 16.22 -21.61
C ASP A 135 -26.12 16.72 -21.44
N LYS A 136 -25.61 17.35 -22.50
CA LYS A 136 -24.25 17.88 -22.56
C LYS A 136 -23.98 18.95 -21.49
N LYS A 137 -24.99 19.76 -21.14
CA LYS A 137 -24.84 20.84 -20.15
C LYS A 137 -24.69 20.25 -18.75
N LEU A 138 -25.55 19.30 -18.40
CA LEU A 138 -25.46 18.60 -17.13
C LEU A 138 -24.15 17.80 -17.01
N LEU A 139 -23.75 17.10 -18.07
CA LEU A 139 -22.48 16.36 -18.10
C LEU A 139 -21.29 17.29 -17.87
N GLN A 140 -21.27 18.45 -18.54
CA GLN A 140 -20.20 19.43 -18.37
C GLN A 140 -20.17 20.02 -16.96
N ASN A 141 -21.32 20.18 -16.31
CA ASN A 141 -21.38 20.63 -14.91
C ASN A 141 -20.73 19.60 -13.97
N TYR A 142 -21.00 18.30 -14.16
CA TYR A 142 -20.32 17.26 -13.38
C TYR A 142 -18.83 17.18 -13.68
N ARG A 143 -18.42 17.31 -14.95
CA ARG A 143 -16.98 17.37 -15.32
C ARG A 143 -16.26 18.52 -14.64
N LYS A 144 -16.89 19.70 -14.51
CA LYS A 144 -16.34 20.82 -13.75
C LYS A 144 -16.28 20.51 -12.25
N LYS A 145 -17.35 19.92 -11.69
CA LYS A 145 -17.45 19.58 -10.26
C LYS A 145 -16.42 18.53 -9.82
N TRP A 146 -16.09 17.58 -10.69
CA TRP A 146 -15.20 16.45 -10.42
C TRP A 146 -13.91 16.51 -11.22
N LYS A 147 -13.52 17.72 -11.65
CA LYS A 147 -12.31 17.93 -12.45
C LYS A 147 -11.07 17.49 -11.68
N THR A 148 -10.18 16.76 -12.35
CA THR A 148 -8.82 16.48 -11.87
C THR A 148 -8.01 17.77 -11.84
N VAL A 149 -7.36 18.06 -10.70
CA VAL A 149 -6.53 19.26 -10.52
C VAL A 149 -5.17 18.82 -9.99
N ASN A 150 -4.09 19.14 -10.71
CA ASN A 150 -2.71 18.85 -10.29
C ASN A 150 -2.48 17.37 -9.92
N GLY A 151 -2.97 16.44 -10.74
CA GLY A 151 -2.84 15.00 -10.48
C GLY A 151 -3.67 14.48 -9.30
N ILE A 152 -4.62 15.28 -8.79
CA ILE A 152 -5.55 14.90 -7.74
C ILE A 152 -6.88 14.50 -8.38
N TYR A 153 -7.23 13.23 -8.23
CA TYR A 153 -8.42 12.59 -8.78
C TYR A 153 -9.49 12.43 -7.72
N LYS A 154 -10.75 12.66 -8.10
CA LYS A 154 -11.90 12.50 -7.21
C LYS A 154 -12.57 11.14 -7.43
N THR A 155 -12.94 10.53 -6.32
CA THR A 155 -13.80 9.36 -6.29
C THR A 155 -15.15 9.70 -5.66
N ILE A 156 -16.12 8.83 -5.91
CA ILE A 156 -17.48 8.91 -5.38
C ILE A 156 -17.88 7.57 -4.80
N ASP A 157 -18.92 7.57 -3.97
CA ASP A 157 -19.51 6.34 -3.42
C ASP A 157 -20.69 5.82 -4.27
N TYR A 158 -21.21 4.66 -3.88
CA TYR A 158 -22.34 4.01 -4.54
C TYR A 158 -23.61 4.87 -4.59
N ALA A 159 -23.91 5.63 -3.52
CA ALA A 159 -25.09 6.48 -3.46
C ALA A 159 -24.97 7.63 -4.47
N GLN A 160 -23.78 8.23 -4.57
CA GLN A 160 -23.46 9.26 -5.54
C GLN A 160 -23.52 8.73 -6.98
N ILE A 161 -23.04 7.51 -7.26
CA ILE A 161 -23.22 6.89 -8.58
C ILE A 161 -24.70 6.79 -8.92
N ASN A 162 -25.51 6.18 -8.04
CA ASN A 162 -26.94 6.01 -8.30
C ASN A 162 -27.63 7.35 -8.57
N ALA A 163 -27.37 8.35 -7.73
CA ALA A 163 -27.95 9.67 -7.89
C ALA A 163 -27.58 10.33 -9.23
N VAL A 164 -26.35 10.15 -9.70
CA VAL A 164 -25.93 10.68 -11.00
C VAL A 164 -26.57 9.89 -12.15
N LEU A 165 -26.55 8.57 -12.13
CA LEU A 165 -27.15 7.74 -13.17
C LEU A 165 -28.67 7.99 -13.31
N GLU A 166 -29.39 8.13 -12.19
CA GLU A 166 -30.82 8.49 -12.19
C GLU A 166 -31.08 9.87 -12.79
N LYS A 167 -30.20 10.84 -12.50
CA LYS A 167 -30.33 12.19 -13.04
C LYS A 167 -30.16 12.24 -14.55
N PHE A 168 -29.36 11.33 -15.11
CA PHE A 168 -29.20 11.16 -16.56
C PHE A 168 -30.21 10.19 -17.18
N ASP A 169 -31.06 9.54 -16.38
CA ASP A 169 -31.97 8.49 -16.81
C ASP A 169 -31.25 7.31 -17.50
N VAL A 170 -30.14 6.88 -16.90
CA VAL A 170 -29.36 5.73 -17.36
C VAL A 170 -29.98 4.43 -16.83
N ASP A 171 -30.09 3.43 -17.71
CA ASP A 171 -30.46 2.06 -17.37
C ASP A 171 -29.29 1.40 -16.64
N LYS A 172 -29.43 1.25 -15.32
CA LYS A 172 -28.36 0.72 -14.47
C LYS A 172 -28.09 -0.76 -14.74
N THR A 173 -28.98 -1.48 -15.42
CA THR A 173 -28.75 -2.88 -15.84
C THR A 173 -27.67 -3.00 -16.92
N LYS A 174 -27.31 -1.90 -17.57
CA LYS A 174 -26.21 -1.82 -18.55
C LYS A 174 -24.86 -1.52 -17.92
N ILE A 175 -24.80 -1.39 -16.60
CA ILE A 175 -23.59 -1.02 -15.87
C ILE A 175 -23.32 -2.04 -14.77
N ALA A 176 -22.09 -2.51 -14.70
CA ALA A 176 -21.59 -3.40 -13.67
C ALA A 176 -20.49 -2.71 -12.85
N LEU A 177 -20.57 -2.81 -11.54
CA LEU A 177 -19.55 -2.37 -10.61
C LEU A 177 -18.62 -3.54 -10.31
N PHE A 178 -17.32 -3.33 -10.46
CA PHE A 178 -16.31 -4.38 -10.43
C PHE A 178 -15.26 -4.08 -9.37
N GLY A 179 -15.36 -4.71 -8.19
CA GLY A 179 -14.54 -4.41 -7.01
C GLY A 179 -13.25 -5.23 -6.91
N GLY A 180 -12.19 -4.65 -6.34
CA GLY A 180 -10.88 -5.28 -6.39
C GLY A 180 -9.77 -4.90 -5.42
N ASN A 181 -9.01 -5.87 -4.94
CA ASN A 181 -7.96 -5.70 -3.94
C ASN A 181 -6.62 -5.28 -4.54
N VAL A 182 -6.51 -4.04 -5.04
CA VAL A 182 -5.22 -3.51 -5.54
C VAL A 182 -4.74 -2.38 -4.64
N SER A 183 -3.44 -2.35 -4.32
CA SER A 183 -2.82 -1.23 -3.60
C SER A 183 -2.49 -0.05 -4.50
N ARG A 184 -2.43 -0.26 -5.82
CA ARG A 184 -2.11 0.72 -6.85
C ARG A 184 -3.20 0.75 -7.90
N PHE A 185 -3.77 1.92 -8.14
CA PHE A 185 -4.89 2.07 -9.06
C PHE A 185 -4.46 2.81 -10.31
N ARG A 186 -5.03 2.42 -11.45
CA ARG A 186 -4.93 3.18 -12.70
C ARG A 186 -6.17 4.03 -12.87
N THR A 187 -6.02 5.28 -13.21
CA THR A 187 -7.15 6.16 -13.57
C THR A 187 -7.64 5.84 -14.98
N PRO A 188 -8.80 6.36 -15.41
CA PRO A 188 -9.29 6.15 -16.79
C PRO A 188 -8.34 6.64 -17.89
N ASN A 189 -7.48 7.62 -17.59
CA ASN A 189 -6.38 8.12 -18.45
C ASN A 189 -5.05 7.39 -18.20
N ASN A 190 -5.09 6.20 -17.60
CA ASN A 190 -3.94 5.33 -17.37
C ASN A 190 -2.78 5.95 -16.53
N SER A 191 -3.09 6.94 -15.69
CA SER A 191 -2.18 7.43 -14.65
C SER A 191 -2.20 6.47 -13.47
N LEU A 192 -1.03 6.20 -12.90
CA LEU A 192 -0.92 5.48 -11.64
C LEU A 192 -1.27 6.44 -10.51
N VAL A 193 -2.14 6.03 -9.59
CA VAL A 193 -2.54 6.83 -8.44
C VAL A 193 -2.55 6.01 -7.16
N LEU A 194 -2.39 6.73 -6.06
CA LEU A 194 -2.32 6.24 -4.70
C LEU A 194 -3.47 6.87 -3.90
N SER A 195 -4.06 6.09 -3.00
CA SER A 195 -4.87 6.65 -1.92
C SER A 195 -3.98 7.48 -0.99
N PRO A 196 -4.52 8.38 -0.15
CA PRO A 196 -3.70 9.13 0.81
C PRO A 196 -2.98 8.21 1.79
N LEU A 197 -3.59 7.08 2.14
CA LEU A 197 -2.99 6.05 2.98
C LEU A 197 -1.83 5.37 2.25
N THR A 198 -2.02 4.99 0.98
CA THR A 198 -0.95 4.39 0.16
C THR A 198 0.20 5.36 -0.06
N ALA A 199 -0.10 6.63 -0.29
CA ALA A 199 0.90 7.68 -0.41
C ALA A 199 1.69 7.84 0.90
N ALA A 200 1.00 7.89 2.04
CA ALA A 200 1.64 7.98 3.36
C ALA A 200 2.54 6.78 3.64
N PHE A 201 2.07 5.57 3.36
CA PHE A 201 2.86 4.35 3.51
C PHE A 201 4.05 4.31 2.57
N SER A 202 3.89 4.75 1.32
CA SER A 202 4.98 4.85 0.34
C SER A 202 6.06 5.82 0.81
N LEU A 203 5.68 7.00 1.34
CA LEU A 203 6.63 7.95 1.90
C LEU A 203 7.30 7.42 3.17
N PHE A 204 6.56 6.77 4.05
CA PHE A 204 7.11 6.10 5.23
C PHE A 204 8.13 5.03 4.84
N GLN A 205 7.77 4.14 3.91
CA GLN A 205 8.66 3.09 3.42
C GLN A 205 9.90 3.68 2.74
N HIS A 206 9.72 4.70 1.89
CA HIS A 206 10.82 5.26 1.13
C HIS A 206 11.75 6.09 2.01
N TYR A 207 11.25 6.84 3.00
CA TYR A 207 12.04 7.83 3.73
C TYR A 207 12.18 7.60 5.25
N LEU A 208 11.33 6.80 5.91
CA LEU A 208 11.51 6.49 7.34
C LEU A 208 12.10 5.10 7.57
N CYS A 209 11.95 4.18 6.62
CA CYS A 209 12.53 2.85 6.70
C CYS A 209 13.98 2.81 6.17
N GLN A 210 14.80 3.78 6.55
CA GLN A 210 16.16 3.95 6.05
C GLN A 210 17.20 3.93 7.18
N ASN A 211 18.36 3.31 6.96
CA ASN A 211 19.46 3.36 7.93
C ASN A 211 20.28 4.67 7.79
N TYR A 212 20.09 5.58 8.75
CA TYR A 212 20.80 6.85 8.86
C TYR A 212 21.99 6.84 9.82
N GLU A 213 22.47 5.68 10.26
CA GLU A 213 23.54 5.59 11.27
C GLU A 213 24.85 6.25 10.84
N ASN A 214 25.12 6.29 9.54
CA ASN A 214 26.30 6.93 8.95
C ASN A 214 26.16 8.44 8.74
N CYS A 215 24.99 9.03 9.03
CA CYS A 215 24.77 10.47 8.87
C CYS A 215 25.61 11.23 9.90
N LYS A 216 26.64 11.97 9.49
CA LYS A 216 27.50 12.74 10.42
C LYS A 216 26.78 13.91 11.12
N LYS A 217 25.62 14.30 10.61
CA LYS A 217 24.82 15.45 11.07
C LYS A 217 23.46 15.04 11.64
N LYS A 218 23.40 13.92 12.40
CA LYS A 218 22.13 13.28 12.85
C LYS A 218 21.10 14.28 13.39
N ASP A 219 21.48 15.11 14.36
CA ASP A 219 20.54 15.99 15.06
C ASP A 219 20.02 17.14 14.20
N SER A 220 20.84 17.67 13.28
CA SER A 220 20.41 18.79 12.42
C SER A 220 19.74 18.34 11.13
N CYS A 221 20.07 17.14 10.64
CA CYS A 221 19.61 16.59 9.36
C CYS A 221 18.41 15.67 9.56
N ILE A 222 18.60 14.58 10.29
CA ILE A 222 17.61 13.49 10.39
C ILE A 222 16.42 13.91 11.24
N VAL A 223 16.65 14.55 12.39
CA VAL A 223 15.55 14.96 13.28
C VAL A 223 14.65 16.01 12.61
N LYS A 224 15.23 16.99 11.89
CA LYS A 224 14.46 18.00 11.15
C LYS A 224 13.67 17.38 10.00
N PHE A 225 14.31 16.50 9.23
CA PHE A 225 13.67 15.78 8.15
C PHE A 225 12.51 14.92 8.64
N GLN A 226 12.73 14.10 9.68
CA GLN A 226 11.69 13.25 10.28
C GLN A 226 10.50 14.08 10.77
N LYS A 227 10.76 15.22 11.42
CA LYS A 227 9.68 16.14 11.84
C LYS A 227 8.88 16.67 10.64
N GLY A 228 9.55 17.06 9.57
CA GLY A 228 8.90 17.50 8.33
C GLY A 228 8.07 16.38 7.68
N LEU A 229 8.62 15.17 7.61
CA LEU A 229 7.95 14.00 7.06
C LEU A 229 6.73 13.59 7.89
N VAL A 230 6.83 13.60 9.23
CA VAL A 230 5.67 13.39 10.11
C VAL A 230 4.55 14.38 9.79
N ALA A 231 4.86 15.67 9.64
CA ALA A 231 3.86 16.67 9.25
C ALA A 231 3.24 16.38 7.86
N THR A 232 4.04 15.88 6.91
CA THR A 232 3.53 15.43 5.60
C THR A 232 2.60 14.22 5.73
N LEU A 233 2.93 13.24 6.58
CA LEU A 233 2.07 12.07 6.84
C LEU A 233 0.73 12.51 7.46
N GLU A 234 0.75 13.42 8.42
CA GLU A 234 -0.48 13.99 9.01
C GLU A 234 -1.31 14.74 7.97
N SER A 235 -0.67 15.51 7.10
CA SER A 235 -1.37 16.19 6.01
C SER A 235 -2.06 15.20 5.08
N LEU A 236 -1.46 14.03 4.83
CA LEU A 236 -2.07 12.96 4.01
C LEU A 236 -3.21 12.28 4.75
N MET A 237 -3.07 12.04 6.05
CA MET A 237 -4.14 11.49 6.91
C MET A 237 -5.37 12.38 6.96
N ALA A 238 -5.16 13.70 7.01
CA ALA A 238 -6.24 14.68 7.05
C ALA A 238 -6.96 14.87 5.70
N MET A 239 -6.49 14.24 4.63
CA MET A 239 -7.15 14.34 3.32
C MET A 239 -8.47 13.60 3.30
N ASP A 240 -9.39 14.12 2.48
CA ASP A 240 -10.63 13.44 2.15
C ASP A 240 -10.32 12.08 1.51
N GLN A 241 -10.88 11.01 2.08
CA GLN A 241 -10.70 9.63 1.60
C GLN A 241 -11.30 9.39 0.21
N THR A 242 -11.99 10.38 -0.36
CA THR A 242 -12.44 10.38 -1.75
C THR A 242 -11.37 10.88 -2.73
N ILE A 243 -10.19 11.26 -2.26
CA ILE A 243 -9.10 11.77 -3.08
C ILE A 243 -8.09 10.67 -3.39
N PHE A 244 -7.62 10.63 -4.64
CA PHE A 244 -6.47 9.84 -5.07
C PHE A 244 -5.45 10.77 -5.74
N MET A 245 -4.17 10.46 -5.64
CA MET A 245 -3.12 11.32 -6.19
C MET A 245 -2.05 10.53 -6.93
N GLU A 246 -1.44 11.13 -7.95
CA GLU A 246 -0.27 10.54 -8.60
C GLU A 246 0.91 10.45 -7.62
N PRO A 247 1.79 9.44 -7.72
CA PRO A 247 2.96 9.31 -6.86
C PRO A 247 3.81 10.58 -6.79
N GLN A 248 4.02 11.26 -7.93
CA GLN A 248 4.77 12.52 -7.97
C GLN A 248 4.13 13.60 -7.10
N GLY A 249 2.80 13.63 -7.02
CA GLY A 249 2.07 14.55 -6.14
C GLY A 249 2.22 14.23 -4.65
N ALA A 250 2.53 12.98 -4.30
CA ALA A 250 2.91 12.60 -2.94
C ALA A 250 4.37 12.98 -2.64
N TYR A 251 5.30 12.70 -3.58
CA TYR A 251 6.71 13.01 -3.43
C TYR A 251 6.99 14.52 -3.42
N SER A 252 6.26 15.33 -4.21
CA SER A 252 6.43 16.79 -4.18
C SER A 252 6.08 17.42 -2.84
N ARG A 253 5.26 16.75 -2.01
CA ARG A 253 4.94 17.20 -0.65
C ARG A 253 6.10 17.00 0.33
N ILE A 254 7.11 16.21 -0.04
CA ILE A 254 8.31 16.00 0.77
C ILE A 254 9.54 16.71 0.20
N GLU A 255 9.50 17.21 -1.04
CA GLU A 255 10.63 17.87 -1.70
C GLU A 255 11.28 18.97 -0.82
N ASN A 256 10.48 19.87 -0.25
CA ASN A 256 11.00 20.92 0.65
C ASN A 256 11.67 20.37 1.92
N ASN A 257 11.27 19.17 2.37
CA ASN A 257 11.90 18.52 3.51
C ASN A 257 13.20 17.80 3.09
N LEU A 258 13.35 17.39 1.82
CA LEU A 258 14.58 16.77 1.33
C LEU A 258 15.76 17.74 1.37
N ASP A 259 15.52 19.04 1.23
CA ASP A 259 16.55 20.08 1.42
C ASP A 259 17.12 20.12 2.85
N LEU A 260 16.41 19.53 3.82
CA LEU A 260 16.90 19.38 5.20
C LEU A 260 17.88 18.21 5.33
N MET A 261 17.95 17.32 4.34
CA MET A 261 18.85 16.18 4.32
C MET A 261 20.22 16.55 3.74
N CYS A 262 21.30 16.00 4.30
CA CYS A 262 22.61 16.11 3.68
C CYS A 262 22.76 15.11 2.52
N SER A 263 23.67 15.42 1.58
CA SER A 263 23.94 14.58 0.41
C SER A 263 24.35 13.15 0.75
N GLU A 264 25.07 12.93 1.86
CA GLU A 264 25.39 11.59 2.37
C GLU A 264 24.12 10.78 2.69
N CYS A 265 23.08 11.44 3.20
CA CYS A 265 21.83 10.80 3.65
C CYS A 265 20.80 10.70 2.51
N ILE A 266 20.88 11.54 1.48
CA ILE A 266 20.09 11.42 0.24
C ILE A 266 20.63 10.30 -0.67
N ASN A 267 21.97 10.21 -0.83
CA ASN A 267 22.60 9.32 -1.80
C ASN A 267 22.99 7.94 -1.25
N ASN A 268 22.57 7.59 -0.04
CA ASN A 268 22.99 6.33 0.56
C ASN A 268 22.29 5.15 -0.17
N PRO A 269 23.04 4.22 -0.79
CA PRO A 269 22.43 3.10 -1.52
C PRO A 269 21.84 2.03 -0.59
N ALA A 270 22.16 2.06 0.70
CA ALA A 270 21.65 1.12 1.71
C ALA A 270 20.27 1.50 2.29
N LEU A 271 19.59 2.49 1.70
CA LEU A 271 18.42 3.14 2.29
C LEU A 271 17.10 2.37 2.13
N ASN A 272 16.99 1.43 1.19
CA ASN A 272 15.73 0.70 1.02
C ASN A 272 15.74 -0.62 1.80
N MET A 273 14.60 -0.96 2.44
CA MET A 273 14.34 -2.33 2.88
C MET A 273 14.68 -3.24 1.69
N PRO A 274 15.60 -4.21 1.82
CA PRO A 274 16.20 -4.85 0.67
C PRO A 274 15.09 -5.52 -0.13
N SER A 275 15.08 -5.24 -1.43
CA SER A 275 14.11 -5.74 -2.41
C SER A 275 13.86 -7.25 -2.28
N GLN A 276 14.85 -7.98 -1.78
CA GLN A 276 14.80 -9.40 -1.43
C GLN A 276 13.59 -9.81 -0.59
N TYR A 277 13.11 -8.97 0.34
CA TYR A 277 11.94 -9.33 1.14
C TYR A 277 10.63 -9.07 0.42
N TYR A 278 10.57 -8.14 -0.54
CA TYR A 278 9.37 -7.90 -1.35
C TYR A 278 9.16 -8.96 -2.42
N ARG A 279 10.25 -9.60 -2.89
CA ARG A 279 10.19 -10.65 -3.92
C ARG A 279 9.76 -12.02 -3.39
N LYS A 280 9.85 -12.24 -2.08
CA LYS A 280 9.44 -13.51 -1.45
C LYS A 280 7.94 -13.56 -1.22
N VAL A 281 7.34 -14.75 -1.27
CA VAL A 281 5.92 -14.95 -0.96
C VAL A 281 5.72 -14.80 0.55
N ASN A 282 4.55 -14.35 0.99
CA ASN A 282 4.25 -14.13 2.42
C ASN A 282 4.54 -15.36 3.29
N THR A 283 4.27 -16.56 2.75
CA THR A 283 4.43 -17.85 3.41
C THR A 283 5.86 -18.39 3.41
N ASP A 284 6.78 -17.77 2.65
CA ASP A 284 8.18 -18.19 2.63
C ASP A 284 8.78 -18.08 4.03
N ILE A 285 9.71 -18.97 4.35
CA ILE A 285 10.38 -19.02 5.66
C ILE A 285 11.85 -18.66 5.47
N ILE A 286 12.37 -17.79 6.34
CA ILE A 286 13.81 -17.50 6.44
C ILE A 286 14.35 -17.90 7.80
N ALA A 287 15.67 -18.08 7.90
CA ALA A 287 16.31 -18.33 9.18
C ALA A 287 16.14 -17.13 10.13
N ILE A 288 15.85 -17.40 11.41
CA ILE A 288 15.74 -16.34 12.44
C ILE A 288 17.05 -15.55 12.55
N SER A 289 18.20 -16.21 12.38
CA SER A 289 19.51 -15.55 12.37
C SER A 289 19.65 -14.52 11.25
N GLU A 290 19.05 -14.75 10.08
CA GLU A 290 19.02 -13.77 8.98
C GLU A 290 18.24 -12.52 9.41
N TYR A 291 17.05 -12.70 10.00
CA TYR A 291 16.24 -11.61 10.54
C TYR A 291 16.99 -10.82 11.62
N HIS A 292 17.64 -11.50 12.57
CA HIS A 292 18.43 -10.87 13.63
C HIS A 292 19.59 -10.05 13.06
N GLN A 293 20.35 -10.60 12.11
CA GLN A 293 21.45 -9.89 11.47
C GLN A 293 20.98 -8.60 10.78
N LYS A 294 19.79 -8.61 10.17
CA LYS A 294 19.20 -7.40 9.57
C LYS A 294 18.79 -6.37 10.61
N CYS A 295 18.12 -6.80 11.68
CA CYS A 295 17.75 -5.90 12.78
C CYS A 295 18.99 -5.25 13.39
N GLN A 296 20.04 -6.02 13.66
CA GLN A 296 21.31 -5.52 14.16
C GLN A 296 21.95 -4.53 13.16
N LYS A 297 22.02 -4.88 11.87
CA LYS A 297 22.60 -4.02 10.83
C LYS A 297 21.88 -2.68 10.68
N TRP A 298 20.59 -2.63 10.96
CA TRP A 298 19.78 -1.41 10.84
C TRP A 298 19.46 -0.75 12.19
N GLY A 299 20.00 -1.29 13.29
CA GLY A 299 19.70 -0.85 14.66
C GLY A 299 18.21 -0.83 14.94
N LEU A 300 17.49 -1.91 14.60
CA LEU A 300 16.07 -2.11 14.86
C LEU A 300 15.87 -3.09 16.02
N PRO A 301 14.74 -2.98 16.76
CA PRO A 301 14.37 -3.98 17.75
C PRO A 301 14.14 -5.35 17.11
N VAL A 302 14.48 -6.39 17.85
CA VAL A 302 14.22 -7.79 17.50
C VAL A 302 12.95 -8.23 18.21
N TYR A 303 11.96 -8.69 17.45
CA TYR A 303 10.71 -9.21 18.00
C TYR A 303 10.65 -10.74 17.89
N PRO A 304 10.08 -11.43 18.88
CA PRO A 304 10.00 -12.89 18.87
C PRO A 304 8.98 -13.42 17.85
N ASN A 305 9.28 -14.56 17.23
CA ASN A 305 8.32 -15.29 16.40
C ASN A 305 7.20 -15.87 17.28
N PHE A 306 5.98 -15.35 17.15
CA PHE A 306 4.83 -15.78 17.95
C PHE A 306 3.95 -16.86 17.28
N MET A 307 4.31 -17.33 16.07
CA MET A 307 3.56 -18.37 15.34
C MET A 307 4.24 -19.74 15.34
N CYS A 308 5.55 -19.82 15.58
CA CYS A 308 6.27 -21.10 15.57
C CYS A 308 7.31 -21.16 16.69
N PHE A 309 6.88 -21.57 17.89
CA PHE A 309 7.78 -21.85 19.01
C PHE A 309 8.74 -23.00 18.65
N GLY A 310 10.04 -22.76 18.74
CA GLY A 310 11.09 -23.77 18.50
C GLY A 310 11.53 -23.96 17.04
N ASN A 311 10.87 -23.34 16.06
CA ASN A 311 11.35 -23.39 14.67
C ASN A 311 12.51 -22.42 14.46
N LYS A 312 13.55 -22.87 13.75
CA LYS A 312 14.70 -22.03 13.35
C LYS A 312 14.35 -20.94 12.32
N GLY A 313 13.08 -20.84 11.94
CA GLY A 313 12.61 -19.98 10.87
C GLY A 313 11.44 -19.07 11.25
N ILE A 314 11.29 -18.00 10.48
CA ILE A 314 10.23 -16.99 10.58
C ILE A 314 9.63 -16.74 9.20
N GLN A 315 8.31 -16.61 9.13
CA GLN A 315 7.61 -16.33 7.87
C GLN A 315 7.86 -14.90 7.40
N ILE A 316 7.97 -14.72 6.08
CA ILE A 316 8.32 -13.43 5.46
C ILE A 316 7.33 -12.33 5.79
N TRP A 317 6.02 -12.62 5.86
CA TRP A 317 5.06 -11.60 6.27
C TRP A 317 5.35 -11.04 7.67
N MET A 318 5.78 -11.90 8.59
CA MET A 318 6.09 -11.53 9.97
C MET A 318 7.40 -10.73 10.03
N VAL A 319 8.40 -11.12 9.23
CA VAL A 319 9.64 -10.35 9.06
C VAL A 319 9.33 -8.93 8.57
N ARG A 320 8.48 -8.79 7.54
CA ARG A 320 8.07 -7.47 7.02
C ARG A 320 7.37 -6.66 8.11
N LEU A 321 6.39 -7.25 8.79
CA LEU A 321 5.65 -6.63 9.89
C LEU A 321 6.61 -6.12 10.98
N PHE A 322 7.54 -6.95 11.43
CA PHE A 322 8.52 -6.64 12.47
C PHE A 322 9.51 -5.56 12.04
N LEU A 323 10.03 -5.61 10.81
CA LEU A 323 10.91 -4.57 10.30
C LEU A 323 10.20 -3.22 10.23
N TYR A 324 8.96 -3.17 9.73
CA TYR A 324 8.19 -1.92 9.71
C TYR A 324 7.85 -1.43 11.12
N GLY A 325 7.46 -2.33 12.02
CA GLY A 325 7.24 -1.98 13.43
C GLY A 325 8.48 -1.37 14.07
N GLY A 326 9.66 -1.96 13.87
CA GLY A 326 10.93 -1.41 14.34
C GLY A 326 11.24 -0.03 13.79
N TRP A 327 10.93 0.23 12.51
CA TRP A 327 11.07 1.57 11.92
C TRP A 327 10.06 2.58 12.48
N ILE A 328 8.82 2.16 12.73
CA ILE A 328 7.82 3.00 13.40
C ILE A 328 8.35 3.43 14.77
N GLU A 329 8.90 2.50 15.55
CA GLU A 329 9.46 2.78 16.87
C GLU A 329 10.65 3.75 16.81
N LYS A 330 11.63 3.42 15.94
CA LYS A 330 12.86 4.18 15.79
C LYS A 330 12.63 5.58 15.25
N SER A 331 11.74 5.73 14.27
CA SER A 331 11.59 6.97 13.50
C SER A 331 10.53 7.92 14.04
N LEU A 332 9.52 7.44 14.77
CA LEU A 332 8.46 8.30 15.33
C LEU A 332 8.70 8.69 16.80
N GLY A 333 9.68 8.08 17.48
CA GLY A 333 10.11 8.45 18.83
C GLY A 333 9.05 8.18 19.92
N SER A 334 9.15 8.86 21.07
CA SER A 334 8.24 8.69 22.23
C SER A 334 7.01 9.59 22.21
N LYS A 335 7.03 10.67 21.43
CA LYS A 335 5.83 11.48 21.11
C LYS A 335 5.10 10.87 19.91
N LYS A 336 4.94 9.54 19.94
CA LYS A 336 4.25 8.80 18.87
C LYS A 336 2.88 9.44 18.71
N LYS A 337 2.56 9.85 17.49
CA LYS A 337 1.18 10.15 17.15
C LYS A 337 0.53 8.79 16.97
N GLU A 338 -0.08 8.28 18.03
CA GLU A 338 -0.90 7.05 18.04
C GLU A 338 -1.76 6.97 16.76
N GLU A 339 -2.28 8.11 16.33
CA GLU A 339 -3.03 8.27 15.08
C GLU A 339 -2.25 7.86 13.82
N ILE A 340 -0.98 8.25 13.67
CA ILE A 340 -0.13 7.85 12.53
C ILE A 340 0.11 6.34 12.57
N VAL A 341 0.43 5.79 13.74
CA VAL A 341 0.66 4.35 13.86
C VAL A 341 -0.60 3.59 13.51
N ARG A 342 -1.76 4.00 14.04
CA ARG A 342 -3.06 3.41 13.71
C ARG A 342 -3.37 3.52 12.21
N TYR A 343 -3.04 4.64 11.60
CA TYR A 343 -3.22 4.86 10.16
C TYR A 343 -2.35 3.93 9.33
N LEU A 344 -1.06 3.85 9.62
CA LEU A 344 -0.12 2.96 8.91
C LEU A 344 -0.39 1.48 9.22
N SER A 345 -0.95 1.14 10.38
CA SER A 345 -1.30 -0.24 10.77
C SER A 345 -2.28 -0.87 9.80
N VAL A 346 -3.13 -0.07 9.15
CA VAL A 346 -4.02 -0.57 8.10
C VAL A 346 -3.23 -1.24 6.96
N PHE A 347 -2.05 -0.73 6.61
CA PHE A 347 -1.15 -1.39 5.65
C PHE A 347 -0.46 -2.62 6.23
N LEU A 348 -0.13 -2.60 7.52
CA LEU A 348 0.44 -3.76 8.19
C LEU A 348 -0.53 -4.94 8.17
N ASN A 349 -1.84 -4.69 8.39
CA ASN A 349 -2.89 -5.71 8.30
C ASN A 349 -2.92 -6.39 6.92
N LEU A 350 -2.66 -5.66 5.83
CA LEU A 350 -2.63 -6.25 4.49
C LEU A 350 -1.45 -7.21 4.26
N MET A 351 -0.41 -7.15 5.09
CA MET A 351 0.72 -8.06 4.99
C MET A 351 0.46 -9.36 5.74
N VAL A 352 -0.47 -9.35 6.69
CA VAL A 352 -0.73 -10.44 7.63
C VAL A 352 -1.78 -11.38 7.05
N PRO A 353 -1.59 -12.72 7.13
CA PRO A 353 -2.62 -13.67 6.73
C PRO A 353 -3.93 -13.43 7.48
N LEU A 354 -5.07 -13.59 6.80
CA LEU A 354 -6.38 -13.26 7.34
C LEU A 354 -6.66 -14.00 8.66
N GLU A 355 -6.24 -15.25 8.76
CA GLU A 355 -6.38 -16.11 9.93
C GLU A 355 -5.56 -15.63 11.15
N VAL A 356 -4.62 -14.70 10.96
CA VAL A 356 -3.79 -14.13 12.02
C VAL A 356 -4.29 -12.75 12.47
N LEU A 357 -5.20 -12.11 11.73
CA LEU A 357 -5.66 -10.76 12.08
C LEU A 357 -6.34 -10.67 13.46
N ASP A 358 -6.98 -11.75 13.90
CA ASP A 358 -7.60 -11.84 15.22
C ASP A 358 -6.69 -12.50 16.29
N ASN A 359 -5.44 -12.80 15.94
CA ASN A 359 -4.49 -13.43 16.86
C ASN A 359 -4.10 -12.47 17.99
N VAL A 360 -4.16 -12.95 19.24
CA VAL A 360 -3.88 -12.14 20.43
C VAL A 360 -2.47 -11.54 20.46
N TYR A 361 -1.46 -12.27 19.99
CA TYR A 361 -0.08 -11.77 19.94
C TYR A 361 0.07 -10.66 18.90
N TYR A 362 -0.58 -10.82 17.75
CA TYR A 362 -0.58 -9.81 16.70
C TYR A 362 -1.27 -8.51 17.16
N LEU A 363 -2.45 -8.63 17.77
CA LEU A 363 -3.19 -7.48 18.30
C LEU A 363 -2.41 -6.77 19.42
N ASP A 364 -1.75 -7.53 20.30
CA ASP A 364 -0.89 -6.96 21.34
C ASP A 364 0.33 -6.24 20.74
N PHE A 365 0.94 -6.78 19.69
CA PHE A 365 2.02 -6.11 18.95
C PHE A 365 1.57 -4.79 18.32
N LEU A 366 0.39 -4.74 17.68
CA LEU A 366 -0.14 -3.49 17.14
C LEU A 366 -0.41 -2.45 18.24
N ASN A 367 -0.96 -2.89 19.37
CA ASN A 367 -1.17 -2.03 20.53
C ASN A 367 0.15 -1.50 21.08
N HIS A 368 1.17 -2.35 21.16
CA HIS A 368 2.51 -1.96 21.57
C HIS A 368 3.09 -0.85 20.68
N LEU A 369 3.00 -1.02 19.35
CA LEU A 369 3.46 -0.01 18.40
C LEU A 369 2.72 1.32 18.61
N ALA A 370 1.40 1.27 18.81
CA ALA A 370 0.54 2.44 18.99
C ALA A 370 0.84 3.21 20.28
N GLN A 371 1.05 2.50 21.39
CA GLN A 371 1.27 3.09 22.73
C GLN A 371 2.66 3.74 22.87
N GLY A 372 3.67 3.25 22.14
CA GLY A 372 5.00 3.84 22.20
C GLY A 372 5.66 3.80 23.57
N SER A 373 5.42 2.72 24.30
CA SER A 373 5.87 2.53 25.69
C SER A 373 7.38 2.66 25.90
N GLY A 374 8.19 2.55 24.84
CA GLY A 374 9.66 2.49 24.91
C GLY A 374 10.19 1.23 25.61
N GLN A 375 9.30 0.37 26.08
CA GLN A 375 9.61 -0.96 26.59
C GLN A 375 9.82 -1.91 25.40
N PRO A 376 10.51 -3.04 25.58
CA PRO A 376 10.54 -4.08 24.56
C PRO A 376 9.16 -4.77 24.43
N TRP A 377 8.90 -5.37 23.27
CA TRP A 377 7.74 -6.24 23.05
C TRP A 377 8.18 -7.72 22.94
N PRO A 378 7.50 -8.65 23.63
CA PRO A 378 6.46 -8.43 24.64
C PRO A 378 7.02 -7.72 25.88
N ALA A 379 6.16 -7.03 26.64
CA ALA A 379 6.58 -6.34 27.85
C ALA A 379 7.17 -7.34 28.88
N PRO A 380 8.33 -7.05 29.51
CA PRO A 380 8.93 -7.95 30.48
C PRO A 380 7.99 -8.23 31.67
N GLY A 381 7.86 -9.50 32.06
CA GLY A 381 6.98 -9.98 33.12
C GLY A 381 5.50 -10.10 32.73
N SER A 382 5.11 -9.67 31.52
CA SER A 382 3.72 -9.75 31.05
C SER A 382 3.24 -11.20 30.93
N ASN A 383 1.93 -11.41 31.04
CA ASN A 383 1.33 -12.72 30.78
C ASN A 383 1.64 -13.20 29.36
N LEU A 384 1.73 -12.27 28.40
CA LEU A 384 2.07 -12.58 27.02
C LEU A 384 3.52 -13.07 26.91
N GLU A 385 4.47 -12.40 27.54
CA GLU A 385 5.86 -12.86 27.58
C GLU A 385 5.96 -14.24 28.24
N LYS A 386 5.25 -14.45 29.36
CA LYS A 386 5.20 -15.75 30.04
C LYS A 386 4.58 -16.83 29.17
N GLN A 387 3.54 -16.52 28.40
CA GLN A 387 2.95 -17.44 27.43
C GLN A 387 3.94 -17.75 26.32
N LEU A 388 4.57 -16.73 25.73
CA LEU A 388 5.59 -16.90 24.69
C LEU A 388 6.80 -17.73 25.17
N LYS A 389 7.16 -17.62 26.44
CA LYS A 389 8.22 -18.43 27.09
C LYS A 389 7.74 -19.80 27.58
N GLY A 390 6.45 -19.95 27.88
CA GLY A 390 5.85 -21.09 28.59
C GLY A 390 5.18 -22.14 27.70
N TYR A 391 5.03 -21.90 26.39
CA TYR A 391 4.77 -22.97 25.45
C TYR A 391 6.06 -23.80 25.31
N GLU A 392 6.09 -24.97 25.94
CA GLU A 392 7.13 -25.97 25.71
C GLU A 392 7.24 -26.19 24.19
N PRO A 393 8.42 -25.94 23.58
CA PRO A 393 8.70 -26.47 22.27
C PRO A 393 8.54 -27.98 22.39
N ILE A 394 7.69 -28.59 21.56
CA ILE A 394 7.77 -30.03 21.37
C ILE A 394 9.17 -30.30 20.79
N GLY A 395 10.16 -30.56 21.67
CA GLY A 395 11.49 -31.03 21.30
C GLY A 395 12.72 -30.13 21.52
N ILE A 396 12.71 -29.08 22.36
CA ILE A 396 13.98 -28.39 22.74
C ILE A 396 14.05 -28.25 24.26
N ASN A 397 15.11 -28.82 24.87
CA ASN A 397 15.26 -28.81 26.32
C ASN A 397 15.47 -27.39 26.88
N PHE A 398 15.06 -27.19 28.13
CA PHE A 398 15.14 -25.94 28.90
C PHE A 398 16.55 -25.32 28.99
N GLU A 399 17.57 -26.16 28.83
CA GLU A 399 18.99 -25.80 28.95
C GLU A 399 19.46 -24.97 27.74
N VAL A 400 18.98 -25.28 26.52
CA VAL A 400 19.31 -24.52 25.30
C VAL A 400 18.66 -23.14 25.32
N PHE A 401 17.44 -23.04 25.85
CA PHE A 401 16.73 -21.75 25.97
C PHE A 401 17.37 -20.83 27.01
N SER A 402 17.81 -21.38 28.15
CA SER A 402 18.51 -20.61 29.19
C SER A 402 19.86 -20.06 28.67
N ASN A 403 20.60 -20.87 27.91
CA ASN A 403 21.87 -20.42 27.30
C ASN A 403 21.68 -19.29 26.27
N TRP A 404 20.54 -19.25 25.59
CA TRP A 404 20.22 -18.17 24.64
C TRP A 404 19.82 -16.87 25.34
N LEU A 405 19.07 -16.94 26.43
CA LEU A 405 18.73 -15.79 27.27
C LEU A 405 19.98 -15.18 27.89
N GLU A 406 20.89 -15.99 28.44
CA GLU A 406 22.16 -15.52 28.97
C GLU A 406 23.06 -14.89 27.89
N ALA A 407 23.05 -15.42 26.66
CA ALA A 407 23.81 -14.86 25.55
C ALA A 407 23.25 -13.52 25.07
N ALA A 408 21.92 -13.36 25.07
CA ALA A 408 21.26 -12.10 24.75
C ALA A 408 21.47 -11.03 25.83
N GLU A 409 21.44 -11.41 27.12
CA GLU A 409 21.77 -10.51 28.24
C GLU A 409 23.23 -10.08 28.22
N LYS A 410 24.17 -11.01 27.94
CA LYS A 410 25.59 -10.67 27.75
C LYS A 410 25.85 -9.75 26.56
N ALA A 411 25.08 -9.88 25.49
CA ALA A 411 25.18 -9.01 24.32
C ALA A 411 24.59 -7.60 24.57
N TRP A 412 23.78 -7.43 25.62
CA TRP A 412 23.14 -6.15 25.96
C TRP A 412 23.90 -5.32 26.99
N GLN A 413 24.88 -5.89 27.69
CA GLN A 413 25.78 -5.12 28.56
C GLN A 413 26.77 -4.32 27.70
N LEU A 414 26.55 -3.01 27.61
CA LEU A 414 27.56 -2.06 27.12
C LEU A 414 28.84 -2.19 27.96
N PRO A 415 30.05 -2.04 27.38
CA PRO A 415 31.28 -2.10 28.16
C PRO A 415 31.34 -0.91 29.13
N GLU A 416 31.23 -1.20 30.43
CA GLU A 416 31.73 -0.33 31.49
C GLU A 416 33.25 -0.24 31.36
N ASN A 417 33.74 0.66 30.50
CA ASN A 417 35.10 1.21 30.53
C ASN A 417 35.23 2.36 29.53
N SER A 418 34.74 3.54 29.91
CA SER A 418 35.32 4.81 29.44
C SER A 418 35.02 5.93 30.44
N SER A 419 35.76 5.94 31.54
CA SER A 419 35.94 7.12 32.38
C SER A 419 37.32 7.09 33.02
N GLU A 420 38.34 7.38 32.23
CA GLU A 420 39.44 8.21 32.73
C GLU A 420 39.25 9.62 32.17
N PRO A 421 39.35 10.65 33.01
CA PRO A 421 39.90 11.92 32.58
C PRO A 421 41.21 12.17 33.33
N ILE A 422 42.33 12.03 32.61
CA ILE A 422 43.57 12.74 32.94
C ILE A 422 43.44 14.15 32.37
N MET A 423 43.30 15.16 33.23
CA MET A 423 43.64 16.55 32.92
C MET A 423 44.17 17.20 34.20
N ASN A 424 45.49 17.36 34.22
CA ASN A 424 46.23 18.15 35.19
C ASN A 424 45.91 19.65 35.03
N GLY A 425 45.74 20.32 36.17
CA GLY A 425 46.25 21.67 36.40
C GLY A 425 45.45 22.86 35.84
N PHE A 426 44.81 23.61 36.76
CA PHE A 426 44.88 25.07 36.74
C PHE A 426 45.48 25.55 38.08
N PRO A 427 46.28 26.62 38.09
CA PRO A 427 47.02 27.08 39.25
C PRO A 427 46.15 27.88 40.22
N GLU A 428 46.67 28.02 41.44
CA GLU A 428 46.07 28.72 42.58
C GLU A 428 45.84 30.23 42.33
N ILE A 429 44.62 30.66 42.67
CA ILE A 429 44.19 31.80 43.51
C ILE A 429 45.06 33.08 43.51
N ASP A 430 44.50 34.17 42.97
CA ASP A 430 44.06 35.39 43.70
C ASP A 430 42.99 36.15 42.90
#